data_AF-A0A9D5KFI3-F1
#
_entry.id   AF-A0A9D5KFI3-F1
#
_cell.length_a   1.000
_cell.length_b   1.000
_cell.length_c   1.000
_cell.angle_alpha   90.00
_cell.angle_beta   90.00
_cell.angle_gamma   90.00
#
_symmetry.space_group_name_H-M   'P 1'
#
loop_
_entity.id
_entity.type
_entity.pdbx_description
1 polymer ?
#
loop_
_entity_poly.entity_id
_entity_poly.type
_entity_poly.pdbx_seq_one_letter_code
_entity_poly.pdbx_strand_id
1 'polypeptide(L)'
;MNTTRIQNLPAVRLLLSLRTTVACLFLLAVLVLWGTFYQVDHGLYAAQERFFHSWILLVWGVVPFPGAKLVVAVLSANLMLSILFRFVRDYRLAGLLVVHLGIALLFASSAFTYYFAEESFVTLAEGGVTSSALSYHDWELAALSSAHPRAIDEPDAETVTLAGARSGSRLVLQNENLEVRVLEFHANCEALGRGSVDSLVPKRPLAQPAENIPCLAAEVRALGDAAGSTRTVRLHGADPRPAPVVAGGKVTYLALRRRRIPLPARVRLVDFTRTRHPGTSIAKSFESRLRITGEGIDREVAVSMNRPFRHGAFTFFQTSYAETEAGEMSTLAVVKNTGRLLPYIASIAIALGMLLHYLFRAMTRKRKKD
;
A
#
# COMPACT_ATOMS: atom_id res chain seq x y z
N MET A 1 6.53 -4.19 42.78
CA MET A 1 5.57 -3.09 42.55
C MET A 1 4.17 -3.53 42.97
N ASN A 2 3.52 -2.82 43.90
CA ASN A 2 2.18 -3.18 44.41
C ASN A 2 1.14 -3.06 43.28
N THR A 3 0.75 -4.19 42.68
CA THR A 3 -0.21 -4.28 41.57
C THR A 3 -1.57 -3.64 41.90
N THR A 4 -1.95 -3.65 43.17
CA THR A 4 -3.15 -3.00 43.72
C THR A 4 -3.14 -1.47 43.61
N ARG A 5 -1.97 -0.82 43.68
CA ARG A 5 -1.87 0.64 43.59
C ARG A 5 -2.05 1.15 42.15
N ILE A 6 -1.59 0.37 41.17
CA ILE A 6 -1.70 0.69 39.73
C ILE A 6 -3.12 0.45 39.22
N GLN A 7 -3.79 -0.61 39.70
CA GLN A 7 -5.19 -0.91 39.34
C GLN A 7 -6.19 0.16 39.77
N ASN A 8 -5.85 0.93 40.82
CA ASN A 8 -6.71 1.99 41.35
C ASN A 8 -6.60 3.32 40.58
N LEU A 9 -5.70 3.44 39.60
CA LEU A 9 -5.68 4.60 38.72
C LEU A 9 -6.97 4.62 37.87
N PRO A 10 -7.68 5.77 37.79
CA PRO A 10 -8.99 5.83 37.14
C PRO A 10 -8.94 5.43 35.66
N ALA A 11 -7.86 5.79 34.95
CA ALA A 11 -7.64 5.40 33.56
C ALA A 11 -7.45 3.88 33.40
N VAL A 12 -6.70 3.25 34.31
CA VAL A 12 -6.46 1.80 34.29
C VAL A 12 -7.76 1.04 34.61
N ARG A 13 -8.56 1.54 35.57
CA ARG A 13 -9.85 0.95 35.92
C ARG A 13 -10.86 1.03 34.77
N LEU A 14 -10.87 2.13 34.01
CA LEU A 14 -11.68 2.27 32.80
C LEU A 14 -11.24 1.24 31.74
N LEU A 15 -9.93 1.10 31.51
CA LEU A 15 -9.38 0.15 30.56
C LEU A 15 -9.52 -1.31 31.00
N LEU A 16 -9.74 -1.61 32.28
CA LEU A 16 -9.98 -2.98 32.76
C LEU A 16 -11.47 -3.38 32.80
N SER A 17 -12.37 -2.48 32.40
CA SER A 17 -13.81 -2.68 32.51
C SER A 17 -14.40 -3.48 31.34
N LEU A 18 -15.32 -4.41 31.65
CA LEU A 18 -16.11 -5.11 30.63
C LEU A 18 -17.01 -4.13 29.86
N ARG A 19 -17.47 -3.05 30.51
CA ARG A 19 -18.28 -2.01 29.84
C ARG A 19 -17.51 -1.37 28.69
N THR A 20 -16.20 -1.16 28.86
CA THR A 20 -15.32 -0.62 27.82
C THR A 20 -15.22 -1.60 26.66
N THR A 21 -15.06 -2.89 26.93
CA THR A 21 -15.04 -3.93 25.90
C THR A 21 -16.34 -3.92 25.07
N VAL A 22 -17.49 -3.94 25.75
CA VAL A 22 -18.81 -3.92 25.09
C VAL A 22 -19.02 -2.64 24.29
N ALA A 23 -18.66 -1.48 24.85
CA ALA A 23 -18.76 -0.20 24.16
C ALA A 23 -17.89 -0.18 22.89
N CYS A 24 -16.65 -0.67 22.95
CA CYS A 24 -15.77 -0.76 21.79
C CYS A 24 -16.34 -1.71 20.72
N LEU A 25 -16.86 -2.88 21.11
CA LEU A 25 -17.47 -3.83 20.15
C LEU A 25 -18.70 -3.24 19.48
N PHE A 26 -19.55 -2.54 20.23
CA PHE A 26 -20.71 -1.85 19.69
C PHE A 26 -20.31 -0.73 18.71
N LEU A 27 -19.34 0.10 19.09
CA LEU A 27 -18.80 1.15 18.22
C LEU A 27 -18.19 0.56 16.94
N LEU A 28 -17.46 -0.56 17.04
CA LEU A 28 -16.90 -1.24 15.88
C LEU A 28 -18.02 -1.76 14.96
N ALA A 29 -19.10 -2.32 15.50
CA ALA A 29 -20.25 -2.75 14.70
C ALA A 29 -20.91 -1.56 13.97
N VAL A 30 -21.09 -0.42 14.64
CA VAL A 30 -21.61 0.81 14.03
C VAL A 30 -20.68 1.31 12.91
N LEU A 31 -19.37 1.34 13.15
CA LEU A 31 -18.39 1.77 12.15
C LEU A 31 -18.36 0.86 10.93
N VAL A 32 -18.44 -0.45 11.12
CA VAL A 32 -18.49 -1.44 10.02
C VAL A 32 -19.75 -1.23 9.19
N LEU A 33 -20.92 -1.12 9.83
CA LEU A 33 -22.19 -0.90 9.14
C LEU A 33 -22.17 0.42 8.35
N TRP A 34 -21.73 1.50 8.99
CA TRP A 34 -21.69 2.82 8.36
C TRP A 34 -20.67 2.87 7.21
N GLY A 35 -19.47 2.32 7.41
CA GLY A 35 -18.46 2.20 6.37
C GLY A 35 -18.94 1.40 5.17
N THR A 36 -19.72 0.33 5.41
CA THR A 36 -20.31 -0.50 4.35
C THR A 36 -21.31 0.29 3.50
N PHE A 37 -22.19 1.09 4.13
CA PHE A 37 -23.10 1.95 3.37
C PHE A 37 -22.35 3.04 2.61
N TYR A 38 -21.34 3.66 3.23
CA TYR A 38 -20.53 4.69 2.58
C TYR A 38 -19.75 4.16 1.36
N GLN A 39 -19.27 2.92 1.43
CA GLN A 39 -18.55 2.25 0.35
C GLN A 39 -19.39 2.12 -0.94
N VAL A 40 -20.72 1.99 -0.83
CA VAL A 40 -21.61 1.85 -2.00
C VAL A 40 -21.46 3.06 -2.94
N ASP A 41 -21.45 4.27 -2.38
CA ASP A 41 -21.45 5.50 -3.16
C ASP A 41 -20.04 6.06 -3.42
N HIS A 42 -19.08 5.75 -2.55
CA HIS A 42 -17.74 6.38 -2.56
C HIS A 42 -16.59 5.40 -2.84
N GLY A 43 -16.88 4.11 -2.98
CA GLY A 43 -15.89 3.07 -3.21
C GLY A 43 -15.13 2.61 -1.95
N LEU A 44 -14.38 1.52 -2.11
CA LEU A 44 -13.70 0.83 -1.02
C LEU A 44 -12.63 1.68 -0.33
N TYR A 45 -11.75 2.30 -1.12
CA TYR A 45 -10.63 3.07 -0.59
C TYR A 45 -11.09 4.26 0.26
N ALA A 46 -12.07 5.03 -0.22
CA ALA A 46 -12.60 6.17 0.53
C ALA A 46 -13.27 5.74 1.84
N ALA A 47 -14.00 4.62 1.84
CA ALA A 47 -14.58 4.04 3.05
C ALA A 47 -13.51 3.59 4.05
N GLN A 48 -12.47 2.89 3.58
CA GLN A 48 -11.33 2.51 4.39
C GLN A 48 -10.65 3.72 5.03
N GLU A 49 -10.35 4.74 4.24
CA GLU A 49 -9.63 5.91 4.75
C GLU A 49 -10.44 6.68 5.79
N ARG A 50 -11.74 6.88 5.52
CA ARG A 50 -12.63 7.65 6.39
C ARG A 50 -12.95 6.94 7.70
N PHE A 51 -13.27 5.64 7.67
CA PHE A 51 -13.79 4.91 8.83
C PHE A 51 -12.74 4.02 9.50
N PHE A 52 -11.92 3.34 8.70
CA PHE A 52 -11.05 2.27 9.18
C PHE A 52 -9.61 2.72 9.43
N HIS A 53 -9.11 3.70 8.68
CA HIS A 53 -7.77 4.26 8.84
C HIS A 53 -7.73 5.56 9.64
N SER A 54 -8.87 6.07 10.08
CA SER A 54 -8.95 7.30 10.88
C SER A 54 -8.90 7.00 12.38
N TRP A 55 -8.27 7.90 13.13
CA TRP A 55 -8.37 7.94 14.60
C TRP A 55 -9.69 8.57 15.03
N ILE A 56 -10.09 9.64 14.32
CA ILE A 56 -11.33 10.38 14.53
C ILE A 56 -11.89 10.66 13.14
N LEU A 57 -13.19 10.42 12.95
CA LEU A 57 -13.92 10.88 11.79
C LEU A 57 -14.85 12.04 12.18
N LEU A 58 -15.07 12.95 11.23
CA LEU A 58 -16.01 14.04 11.40
C LEU A 58 -17.35 13.66 10.78
N VAL A 59 -18.36 13.55 11.64
CA VAL A 59 -19.76 13.33 11.27
C VAL A 59 -20.32 14.67 10.80
N TRP A 60 -20.88 14.68 9.58
CA TRP A 60 -21.31 15.90 8.88
C TRP A 60 -20.23 16.97 8.72
N GLY A 61 -18.95 16.61 8.87
CA GLY A 61 -17.82 17.54 8.79
C GLY A 61 -17.56 18.35 10.07
N VAL A 62 -18.33 18.16 11.13
CA VAL A 62 -18.24 18.98 12.36
C VAL A 62 -18.13 18.18 13.65
N VAL A 63 -18.83 17.06 13.77
CA VAL A 63 -18.91 16.34 15.05
C VAL A 63 -17.85 15.23 15.09
N PRO A 64 -16.88 15.26 16.02
CA PRO A 64 -15.88 14.21 16.13
C PRO A 64 -16.50 12.91 16.63
N PHE A 65 -16.20 11.81 15.94
CA PHE A 65 -16.62 10.46 16.30
C PHE A 65 -15.40 9.52 16.22
N PRO A 66 -15.25 8.55 17.15
CA PRO A 66 -14.08 7.68 17.17
C PRO A 66 -13.99 6.83 15.90
N GLY A 67 -12.84 6.87 15.22
CA GLY A 67 -12.54 6.03 14.06
C GLY A 67 -12.09 4.63 14.48
N ALA A 68 -12.08 3.69 13.54
CA ALA A 68 -11.80 2.28 13.87
C ALA A 68 -10.39 2.09 14.46
N LYS A 69 -9.38 2.86 14.01
CA LYS A 69 -8.03 2.78 14.62
C LYS A 69 -8.07 3.05 16.11
N LEU A 70 -8.80 4.08 16.53
CA LEU A 70 -8.93 4.42 17.95
C LEU A 70 -9.69 3.33 18.71
N VAL A 71 -10.83 2.88 18.19
CA VAL A 71 -11.65 1.85 18.83
C VAL A 71 -10.87 0.54 18.99
N VAL A 72 -10.16 0.10 17.95
CA VAL A 72 -9.32 -1.11 17.97
C VAL A 72 -8.13 -0.94 18.91
N ALA A 73 -7.48 0.22 18.95
CA ALA A 73 -6.39 0.48 19.88
C ALA A 73 -6.85 0.42 21.35
N VAL A 74 -7.98 1.06 21.67
CA VAL A 74 -8.57 1.03 23.02
C VAL A 74 -9.00 -0.39 23.39
N LEU A 75 -9.67 -1.10 22.47
CA LEU A 75 -10.07 -2.50 22.68
C LEU A 75 -8.85 -3.40 22.91
N SER A 76 -7.79 -3.23 22.13
CA SER A 76 -6.55 -4.00 22.26
C SER A 76 -5.89 -3.75 23.62
N ALA A 77 -5.77 -2.48 24.03
CA ALA A 77 -5.27 -2.12 25.36
C ALA A 77 -6.14 -2.69 26.49
N ASN A 78 -7.46 -2.60 26.35
CA ASN A 78 -8.43 -3.14 27.31
C ASN A 78 -8.25 -4.64 27.51
N LEU A 79 -8.16 -5.41 26.43
CA LEU A 79 -7.95 -6.85 26.49
C LEU A 79 -6.57 -7.18 27.10
N MET A 80 -5.49 -6.53 26.64
CA MET A 80 -4.13 -6.77 27.13
C MET A 80 -3.96 -6.49 28.62
N LEU A 81 -4.44 -5.35 29.11
CA LEU A 81 -4.39 -5.02 30.53
C LEU A 81 -5.25 -5.99 31.34
N SER A 82 -6.43 -6.36 30.83
CA SER A 82 -7.32 -7.30 31.53
C SER A 82 -6.62 -8.65 31.78
N ILE A 83 -5.81 -9.12 30.85
CA ILE A 83 -5.06 -10.37 30.98
C ILE A 83 -3.90 -10.22 31.98
N LEU A 84 -3.07 -9.18 31.82
CA LEU A 84 -1.91 -8.93 32.69
C LEU A 84 -2.31 -8.79 34.16
N PHE A 85 -3.45 -8.15 34.43
CA PHE A 85 -3.87 -7.85 35.79
C PHE A 85 -4.85 -8.86 36.40
N ARG A 86 -5.65 -9.59 35.62
CA ARG A 86 -6.61 -10.60 36.16
C ARG A 86 -6.10 -12.04 36.10
N PHE A 87 -5.31 -12.42 35.10
CA PHE A 87 -5.06 -13.83 34.79
C PHE A 87 -3.68 -14.37 35.19
N VAL A 88 -2.71 -13.52 35.51
CA VAL A 88 -1.31 -13.93 35.80
C VAL A 88 -1.15 -14.69 37.13
N ARG A 89 -2.24 -14.86 37.91
CA ARG A 89 -2.17 -15.45 39.26
C ARG A 89 -2.48 -16.95 39.32
N ASP A 90 -3.02 -17.55 38.27
CA ASP A 90 -3.32 -18.99 38.21
C ASP A 90 -2.60 -19.64 37.01
N TYR A 91 -1.61 -20.49 37.29
CA TYR A 91 -0.86 -21.24 36.27
C TYR A 91 -1.74 -22.14 35.41
N ARG A 92 -2.94 -22.53 35.87
CA ARG A 92 -3.92 -23.30 35.08
C ARG A 92 -4.46 -22.51 33.90
N LEU A 93 -4.29 -21.19 33.91
CA LEU A 93 -4.72 -20.26 32.86
C LEU A 93 -3.56 -19.84 31.95
N ALA A 94 -2.37 -20.46 32.09
CA ALA A 94 -1.21 -20.15 31.25
C ALA A 94 -1.49 -20.35 29.76
N GLY A 95 -2.24 -21.40 29.37
CA GLY A 95 -2.65 -21.58 27.98
C GLY A 95 -3.50 -20.42 27.44
N LEU A 96 -4.42 -19.92 28.27
CA LEU A 96 -5.25 -18.76 27.91
C LEU A 96 -4.41 -17.48 27.77
N LEU A 97 -3.42 -17.28 28.64
CA LEU A 97 -2.46 -16.17 28.52
C LEU A 97 -1.70 -16.22 27.20
N VAL A 98 -1.18 -17.40 26.82
CA VAL A 98 -0.45 -17.60 25.56
C VAL A 98 -1.34 -17.31 24.34
N VAL A 99 -2.61 -17.76 24.35
CA VAL A 99 -3.57 -17.44 23.28
C VAL A 99 -3.70 -15.94 23.09
N HIS A 100 -3.90 -15.19 24.16
CA HIS A 100 -4.11 -13.76 24.03
C HIS A 100 -2.83 -13.00 23.66
N LEU A 101 -1.65 -13.43 24.13
CA LEU A 101 -0.37 -12.89 23.66
C LEU A 101 -0.19 -13.17 22.16
N GLY A 102 -0.61 -14.35 21.68
CA GLY A 102 -0.64 -14.66 20.26
C GLY A 102 -1.59 -13.76 19.47
N ILE A 103 -2.79 -13.48 19.99
CA ILE A 103 -3.73 -12.51 19.38
C ILE A 103 -3.12 -11.09 19.35
N ALA A 104 -2.47 -10.66 20.43
CA ALA A 104 -1.80 -9.38 20.50
C ALA A 104 -0.68 -9.27 19.46
N LEU A 105 0.12 -10.33 19.31
CA LEU A 105 1.15 -10.43 18.29
C LEU A 105 0.55 -10.40 16.88
N LEU A 106 -0.63 -11.01 16.66
CA LEU A 106 -1.34 -10.94 15.37
C LEU A 106 -1.76 -9.51 15.03
N PHE A 107 -2.30 -8.75 16.00
CA PHE A 107 -2.62 -7.34 15.81
C PHE A 107 -1.38 -6.48 15.57
N ALA A 108 -0.32 -6.68 16.37
CA ALA A 108 0.95 -5.98 16.19
C ALA A 108 1.57 -6.29 14.82
N SER A 109 1.47 -7.53 14.35
CA SER A 109 1.89 -7.96 13.02
C SER A 109 1.10 -7.28 11.91
N SER A 110 -0.22 -7.13 12.08
CA SER A 110 -1.07 -6.44 11.11
C SER A 110 -0.70 -4.95 11.04
N ALA A 111 -0.51 -4.30 12.20
CA ALA A 111 -0.03 -2.92 12.26
C ALA A 111 1.35 -2.77 11.61
N PHE A 112 2.27 -3.69 11.88
CA PHE A 112 3.58 -3.70 11.23
C PHE A 112 3.45 -3.80 9.70
N THR A 113 2.63 -4.73 9.20
CA THR A 113 2.40 -4.87 7.76
C THR A 113 1.78 -3.61 7.18
N TYR A 114 0.80 -2.98 7.85
CA TYR A 114 0.17 -1.75 7.40
C TYR A 114 1.15 -0.58 7.22
N TYR A 115 2.13 -0.43 8.13
CA TYR A 115 3.07 0.70 8.08
C TYR A 115 4.33 0.43 7.26
N PHE A 116 4.73 -0.83 7.09
CA PHE A 116 6.02 -1.18 6.48
C PHE A 116 5.89 -1.99 5.19
N ALA A 117 4.70 -2.46 4.82
CA ALA A 117 4.51 -3.09 3.52
C ALA A 117 4.35 -2.03 2.43
N GLU A 118 4.95 -2.30 1.28
CA GLU A 118 4.82 -1.46 0.08
C GLU A 118 4.14 -2.29 -1.01
N GLU A 119 3.02 -1.78 -1.50
CA GLU A 119 2.23 -2.40 -2.56
C GLU A 119 2.51 -1.71 -3.90
N SER A 120 2.69 -2.52 -4.94
CA SER A 120 3.07 -2.08 -6.27
C SER A 120 2.61 -3.07 -7.32
N PHE A 121 2.80 -2.75 -8.60
CA PHE A 121 2.46 -3.66 -9.68
C PHE A 121 3.50 -3.66 -10.80
N VAL A 122 3.46 -4.71 -11.60
CA VAL A 122 4.26 -4.87 -12.81
C VAL A 122 3.29 -5.31 -13.91
N THR A 123 3.28 -4.59 -15.02
CA THR A 123 2.57 -5.00 -16.24
C THR A 123 3.59 -5.26 -17.34
N LEU A 124 3.55 -6.45 -17.92
CA LEU A 124 4.50 -6.88 -18.96
C LEU A 124 3.72 -7.49 -20.13
N ALA A 125 4.12 -7.13 -21.34
CA ALA A 125 3.83 -7.95 -22.52
C ALA A 125 4.76 -9.17 -22.56
N GLU A 126 4.38 -10.21 -23.31
CA GLU A 126 5.24 -11.38 -23.49
C GLU A 126 6.61 -11.00 -24.04
N GLY A 127 7.66 -11.60 -23.46
CA GLY A 127 9.06 -11.24 -23.72
C GLY A 127 9.55 -9.98 -23.01
N GLY A 128 8.64 -9.18 -22.44
CA GLY A 128 8.96 -7.96 -21.69
C GLY A 128 9.78 -8.25 -20.43
N VAL A 129 10.70 -7.34 -20.11
CA VAL A 129 11.62 -7.45 -18.96
C VAL A 129 11.54 -6.18 -18.12
N THR A 130 11.51 -6.32 -16.79
CA THR A 130 11.63 -5.20 -15.86
C THR A 130 12.51 -5.52 -14.67
N SER A 131 13.14 -4.49 -14.08
CA SER A 131 13.84 -4.53 -12.79
C SER A 131 13.13 -3.70 -11.71
N SER A 132 11.96 -3.13 -12.02
CA SER A 132 11.21 -2.28 -11.09
C SER A 132 9.71 -2.53 -11.18
N ALA A 133 9.04 -2.48 -10.05
CA ALA A 133 7.59 -2.35 -9.95
C ALA A 133 7.17 -0.87 -9.90
N LEU A 134 5.90 -0.60 -10.19
CA LEU A 134 5.31 0.74 -10.20
C LEU A 134 4.38 0.91 -9.00
N SER A 135 4.45 2.06 -8.34
CA SER A 135 3.53 2.41 -7.25
C SER A 135 2.10 2.57 -7.76
N TYR A 136 1.13 2.10 -6.98
CA TYR A 136 -0.29 2.33 -7.27
C TYR A 136 -0.71 3.79 -7.07
N HIS A 137 -0.03 4.54 -6.21
CA HIS A 137 -0.55 5.84 -5.76
C HIS A 137 0.46 6.98 -5.92
N ASP A 138 1.75 6.68 -5.81
CA ASP A 138 2.78 7.71 -5.83
C ASP A 138 3.21 8.03 -7.25
N TRP A 139 3.23 9.33 -7.56
CA TRP A 139 3.75 9.89 -8.79
C TRP A 139 5.00 10.72 -8.50
N GLU A 140 5.90 10.75 -9.48
CA GLU A 140 7.15 11.51 -9.42
C GLU A 140 7.33 12.31 -10.72
N LEU A 141 7.99 13.46 -10.59
CA LEU A 141 8.52 14.21 -11.70
C LEU A 141 9.90 13.63 -12.04
N ALA A 142 10.05 13.09 -13.24
CA ALA A 142 11.31 12.57 -13.75
C ALA A 142 11.94 13.58 -14.72
N ALA A 143 13.24 13.76 -14.59
CA ALA A 143 14.07 14.54 -15.49
C ALA A 143 15.06 13.61 -16.19
N LEU A 144 14.92 13.54 -17.51
CA LEU A 144 15.65 12.67 -18.40
C LEU A 144 16.68 13.51 -19.18
N SER A 145 17.92 13.04 -19.21
CA SER A 145 19.00 13.72 -19.93
C SER A 145 18.81 13.58 -21.45
N SER A 146 19.27 14.59 -22.20
CA SER A 146 19.18 14.64 -23.67
C SER A 146 19.80 13.45 -24.43
N ALA A 147 20.61 12.62 -23.77
CA ALA A 147 21.23 11.45 -24.39
C ALA A 147 20.22 10.35 -24.79
N HIS A 148 19.11 10.20 -24.05
CA HIS A 148 18.13 9.13 -24.28
C HIS A 148 16.67 9.64 -24.19
N PRO A 149 16.22 10.45 -25.14
CA PRO A 149 14.92 11.15 -25.07
C PRO A 149 13.67 10.26 -25.19
N ARG A 150 13.83 8.92 -25.31
CA ARG A 150 12.73 8.01 -25.69
C ARG A 150 12.28 7.04 -24.61
N ALA A 151 12.94 6.96 -23.45
CA ALA A 151 12.58 6.00 -22.42
C ALA A 151 12.19 6.72 -21.12
N ILE A 152 10.89 7.01 -20.95
CA ILE A 152 10.33 7.37 -19.61
C ILE A 152 10.68 6.30 -18.57
N ASP A 153 10.91 5.07 -19.05
CA ASP A 153 11.27 3.91 -18.26
C ASP A 153 12.75 3.80 -17.88
N GLU A 154 13.60 4.78 -18.24
CA GLU A 154 15.02 4.74 -17.90
C GLU A 154 15.23 4.80 -16.37
N PRO A 155 15.99 3.84 -15.79
CA PRO A 155 16.20 3.77 -14.34
C PRO A 155 17.07 4.90 -13.80
N ASP A 156 17.91 5.53 -14.63
CA ASP A 156 18.91 6.53 -14.22
C ASP A 156 18.38 7.98 -14.25
N ALA A 157 17.08 8.17 -14.49
CA ALA A 157 16.46 9.50 -14.46
C ALA A 157 16.52 10.10 -13.06
N GLU A 158 16.85 11.39 -12.94
CA GLU A 158 16.69 12.12 -11.68
C GLU A 158 15.20 12.32 -11.41
N THR A 159 14.74 12.02 -10.19
CA THR A 159 13.31 12.08 -9.84
C THR A 159 13.06 12.85 -8.57
N VAL A 160 11.96 13.59 -8.54
CA VAL A 160 11.43 14.23 -7.33
C VAL A 160 10.00 13.76 -7.10
N THR A 161 9.70 13.31 -5.89
CA THR A 161 8.35 12.87 -5.51
C THR A 161 7.34 14.03 -5.58
N LEU A 162 6.15 13.75 -6.08
CA LEU A 162 5.02 14.68 -6.07
C LEU A 162 4.10 14.49 -4.85
N ALA A 163 4.50 13.63 -3.90
CA ALA A 163 3.78 13.44 -2.65
C ALA A 163 3.63 14.79 -1.92
N GLY A 164 2.39 15.27 -1.80
CA GLY A 164 2.09 16.54 -1.14
C GLY A 164 2.39 17.79 -1.97
N ALA A 165 2.73 17.67 -3.26
CA ALA A 165 2.88 18.81 -4.15
C ALA A 165 1.56 19.58 -4.29
N ARG A 166 1.63 20.90 -4.24
CA ARG A 166 0.51 21.83 -4.39
C ARG A 166 0.91 22.99 -5.29
N SER A 167 -0.05 23.78 -5.72
CA SER A 167 0.24 25.07 -6.36
C SER A 167 1.19 25.90 -5.47
N GLY A 168 2.27 26.40 -6.06
CA GLY A 168 3.35 27.12 -5.39
C GLY A 168 4.49 26.25 -4.86
N SER A 169 4.38 24.91 -4.88
CA SER A 169 5.48 24.02 -4.47
C SER A 169 6.72 24.23 -5.33
N ARG A 170 7.89 24.21 -4.69
CA ARG A 170 9.20 24.28 -5.34
C ARG A 170 9.85 22.90 -5.32
N LEU A 171 10.08 22.33 -6.50
CA LEU A 171 10.78 21.07 -6.70
C LEU A 171 12.16 21.37 -7.28
N VAL A 172 13.21 20.71 -6.79
CA VAL A 172 14.58 20.96 -7.23
C VAL A 172 15.18 19.65 -7.73
N LEU A 173 15.63 19.67 -8.98
CA LEU A 173 16.39 18.60 -9.63
C LEU A 173 17.84 19.08 -9.70
N GLN A 174 18.66 18.63 -8.74
CA GLN A 174 20.01 19.13 -8.55
C GLN A 174 20.95 18.67 -9.66
N ASN A 175 20.86 17.41 -10.09
CA ASN A 175 21.76 16.86 -11.10
C ASN A 175 21.47 17.46 -12.48
N GLU A 176 20.20 17.73 -12.76
CA GLU A 176 19.77 18.41 -13.98
C GLU A 176 19.85 19.95 -13.90
N ASN A 177 20.25 20.50 -12.75
CA ASN A 177 20.35 21.94 -12.51
C ASN A 177 19.03 22.69 -12.77
N LEU A 178 17.89 22.08 -12.44
CA LEU A 178 16.57 22.64 -12.65
C LEU A 178 15.85 22.96 -11.35
N GLU A 179 15.15 24.07 -11.37
CA GLU A 179 14.13 24.40 -10.40
C GLU A 179 12.76 24.42 -11.09
N VAL A 180 11.83 23.64 -10.55
CA VAL A 180 10.47 23.50 -11.05
C VAL A 180 9.50 24.05 -10.02
N ARG A 181 8.86 25.16 -10.35
CA ARG A 181 7.80 25.77 -9.55
C ARG A 181 6.45 25.29 -10.07
N VAL A 182 5.72 24.59 -9.22
CA VAL A 182 4.38 24.08 -9.54
C VAL A 182 3.41 25.26 -9.63
N LEU A 183 2.81 25.45 -10.81
CA LEU A 183 1.72 26.40 -11.00
C LEU A 183 0.39 25.75 -10.62
N GLU A 184 0.10 24.59 -11.19
CA GLU A 184 -1.13 23.84 -10.98
C GLU A 184 -0.81 22.35 -10.87
N PHE A 185 -1.48 21.68 -9.94
CA PHE A 185 -1.38 20.23 -9.78
C PHE A 185 -2.78 19.66 -9.53
N HIS A 186 -3.18 18.72 -10.38
CA HIS A 186 -4.45 18.01 -10.25
C HIS A 186 -4.18 16.51 -10.14
N ALA A 187 -4.77 15.88 -9.13
CA ALA A 187 -4.62 14.45 -8.88
C ALA A 187 -5.21 13.58 -10.01
N ASN A 188 -6.23 14.10 -10.70
CA ASN A 188 -6.84 13.44 -11.85
C ASN A 188 -7.18 14.49 -12.92
N CYS A 189 -6.79 14.25 -14.16
CA CYS A 189 -7.14 15.13 -15.26
C CYS A 189 -6.97 14.45 -16.63
N GLU A 190 -7.53 15.09 -17.63
CA GLU A 190 -7.36 14.75 -19.04
C GLU A 190 -6.48 15.80 -19.71
N ALA A 191 -5.68 15.36 -20.66
CA ALA A 191 -4.82 16.22 -21.46
C ALA A 191 -5.33 16.27 -22.90
N LEU A 192 -5.30 17.46 -23.49
CA LEU A 192 -5.63 17.70 -24.89
C LEU A 192 -4.39 18.22 -25.61
N GLY A 193 -4.16 17.73 -26.84
CA GLY A 193 -3.16 18.30 -27.73
C GLY A 193 -2.77 17.37 -28.88
N ARG A 194 -2.04 17.93 -29.85
CA ARG A 194 -1.48 17.17 -31.00
C ARG A 194 0.04 17.25 -30.93
N GLY A 195 0.70 16.15 -30.60
CA GLY A 195 2.17 16.14 -30.49
C GLY A 195 2.72 16.53 -29.12
N SER A 196 1.97 17.30 -28.33
CA SER A 196 2.29 17.76 -26.97
C SER A 196 1.03 17.89 -26.11
N VAL A 197 1.20 18.13 -24.80
CA VAL A 197 0.12 18.50 -23.89
C VAL A 197 -0.12 20.01 -23.98
N ASP A 198 -1.15 20.40 -24.72
CA ASP A 198 -1.45 21.82 -24.98
C ASP A 198 -2.34 22.40 -23.87
N SER A 199 -3.33 21.61 -23.42
CA SER A 199 -4.28 21.99 -22.38
C SER A 199 -4.53 20.86 -21.38
N LEU A 200 -4.83 21.23 -20.13
CA LEU A 200 -5.13 20.33 -19.03
C LEU A 200 -6.57 20.57 -18.58
N VAL A 201 -7.36 19.51 -18.51
CA VAL A 201 -8.77 19.54 -18.08
C VAL A 201 -8.88 18.75 -16.77
N PRO A 202 -8.98 19.43 -15.62
CA PRO A 202 -9.11 18.78 -14.32
C PRO A 202 -10.36 17.91 -14.26
N LYS A 203 -10.21 16.69 -13.73
CA LYS A 203 -11.32 15.77 -13.44
C LYS A 203 -11.46 15.61 -11.94
N ARG A 204 -12.67 15.25 -11.49
CA ARG A 204 -12.86 14.84 -10.10
C ARG A 204 -12.00 13.58 -9.85
N PRO A 205 -11.26 13.51 -8.73
CA PRO A 205 -10.56 12.28 -8.37
C PRO A 205 -11.54 11.12 -8.27
N LEU A 206 -11.16 10.00 -8.89
CA LEU A 206 -11.87 8.73 -8.80
C LEU A 206 -11.68 8.14 -7.41
N ALA A 207 -12.68 7.35 -6.99
CA ALA A 207 -12.69 6.64 -5.71
C ALA A 207 -11.49 5.70 -5.54
N GLN A 208 -10.99 5.13 -6.63
CA GLN A 208 -9.80 4.29 -6.65
C GLN A 208 -8.57 5.14 -7.03
N PRO A 209 -7.65 5.43 -6.09
CA PRO A 209 -6.54 6.32 -6.38
C PRO A 209 -5.60 5.79 -7.46
N ALA A 210 -5.56 4.46 -7.64
CA ALA A 210 -4.76 3.81 -8.68
C ALA A 210 -5.22 4.15 -10.11
N GLU A 211 -6.47 4.56 -10.30
CA GLU A 211 -7.01 4.95 -11.62
C GLU A 211 -6.80 6.44 -11.94
N ASN A 212 -6.42 7.23 -10.93
CA ASN A 212 -6.19 8.67 -11.13
C ASN A 212 -4.87 8.92 -11.87
N ILE A 213 -4.94 9.76 -12.90
CA ILE A 213 -3.79 10.17 -13.71
C ILE A 213 -3.58 11.68 -13.50
N PRO A 214 -2.47 12.10 -12.89
CA PRO A 214 -2.26 13.50 -12.55
C PRO A 214 -1.78 14.31 -13.75
N CYS A 215 -1.91 15.63 -13.62
CA CYS A 215 -1.21 16.58 -14.45
C CYS A 215 -0.59 17.69 -13.62
N LEU A 216 0.44 18.26 -14.23
CA LEU A 216 1.26 19.29 -13.66
C LEU A 216 1.45 20.39 -14.70
N ALA A 217 1.08 21.61 -14.35
CA ALA A 217 1.59 22.80 -15.02
C ALA A 217 2.68 23.40 -14.13
N ALA A 218 3.86 23.66 -14.69
CA ALA A 218 4.98 24.18 -13.92
C ALA A 218 5.81 25.19 -14.70
N GLU A 219 6.42 26.10 -13.96
CA GLU A 219 7.48 26.98 -14.42
C GLU A 219 8.82 26.32 -14.13
N VAL A 220 9.67 26.21 -15.15
CA VAL A 220 11.00 25.63 -15.05
C VAL A 220 12.04 26.68 -15.35
N ARG A 221 13.08 26.72 -14.51
CA ARG A 221 14.25 27.59 -14.68
C ARG A 221 15.52 26.85 -14.29
N ALA A 222 16.67 27.39 -14.71
CA ALA A 222 17.96 26.90 -14.23
C ALA A 222 18.13 27.27 -12.75
N LEU A 223 18.72 26.38 -11.96
CA LEU A 223 19.00 26.62 -10.56
C LEU A 223 19.99 27.80 -10.41
N GLY A 224 19.71 28.72 -9.50
CA GLY A 224 20.58 29.87 -9.23
C GLY A 224 20.47 31.04 -10.22
N ASP A 225 19.73 30.87 -11.33
CA ASP A 225 19.51 31.93 -12.31
C ASP A 225 18.19 32.68 -12.05
N ALA A 226 18.25 33.66 -11.14
CA ALA A 226 17.09 34.47 -10.77
C ALA A 226 16.61 35.42 -11.89
N ALA A 227 17.48 35.72 -12.86
CA ALA A 227 17.19 36.56 -14.03
C ALA A 227 16.92 35.75 -15.32
N GLY A 228 17.02 34.42 -15.22
CA GLY A 228 16.90 33.50 -16.35
C GLY A 228 15.50 33.43 -16.96
N SER A 229 15.44 33.03 -18.22
CA SER A 229 14.17 32.81 -18.91
C SER A 229 13.40 31.63 -18.29
N THR A 230 12.27 31.91 -17.66
CA THR A 230 11.34 30.87 -17.20
C THR A 230 10.63 30.23 -18.40
N ARG A 231 10.52 28.90 -18.40
CA ARG A 231 9.74 28.15 -19.38
C ARG A 231 8.56 27.47 -18.70
N THR A 232 7.38 27.58 -19.29
CA THR A 232 6.21 26.85 -18.81
C THR A 232 6.14 25.48 -19.48
N VAL A 233 5.86 24.45 -18.69
CA VAL A 233 5.66 23.07 -19.14
C VAL A 233 4.34 22.56 -18.61
N ARG A 234 3.64 21.77 -19.43
CA ARG A 234 2.46 21.02 -19.04
C ARG A 234 2.76 19.55 -19.24
N LEU A 235 2.47 18.76 -18.21
CA LEU A 235 2.74 17.33 -18.18
C LEU A 235 1.47 16.58 -17.79
N HIS A 236 1.28 15.42 -18.39
CA HIS A 236 0.20 14.49 -18.07
C HIS A 236 0.79 13.10 -17.80
N GLY A 237 0.31 12.43 -16.76
CA GLY A 237 0.86 11.15 -16.31
C GLY A 237 0.72 9.99 -17.30
N ALA A 238 -0.12 10.12 -18.33
CA ALA A 238 -0.25 9.10 -19.37
C ALA A 238 0.33 9.55 -20.73
N ASP A 239 0.98 10.72 -20.83
CA ASP A 239 1.69 11.07 -22.06
C ASP A 239 3.00 10.25 -22.11
N PRO A 240 3.18 9.35 -23.10
CA PRO A 240 4.40 8.56 -23.24
C PRO A 240 5.59 9.39 -23.73
N ARG A 241 5.42 10.69 -24.01
CA ARG A 241 6.47 11.56 -24.52
C ARG A 241 6.88 12.56 -23.44
N PRO A 242 8.14 12.51 -23.00
CA PRO A 242 8.69 13.57 -22.17
C PRO A 242 8.65 14.93 -22.86
N ALA A 243 8.32 15.99 -22.12
CA ALA A 243 8.32 17.35 -22.62
C ALA A 243 9.75 17.93 -22.57
N PRO A 244 10.32 18.40 -23.70
CA PRO A 244 11.62 19.04 -23.70
C PRO A 244 11.55 20.42 -23.04
N VAL A 245 12.50 20.70 -22.15
CA VAL A 245 12.70 22.01 -21.53
C VAL A 245 14.14 22.43 -21.72
N VAL A 246 14.32 23.65 -22.21
CA VAL A 246 15.64 24.26 -22.35
C VAL A 246 15.85 25.24 -21.20
N ALA A 247 16.78 24.92 -20.31
CA ALA A 247 17.17 25.77 -19.19
C ALA A 247 18.68 25.68 -18.98
N GLY A 248 19.33 26.83 -18.74
CA GLY A 248 20.79 26.88 -18.54
C GLY A 248 21.61 26.38 -19.74
N GLY A 249 21.06 26.45 -20.97
CA GLY A 249 21.71 25.98 -22.19
C GLY A 249 21.66 24.47 -22.43
N LYS A 250 21.04 23.68 -21.54
CA LYS A 250 20.85 22.23 -21.68
C LYS A 250 19.39 21.92 -22.01
N VAL A 251 19.17 20.92 -22.86
CA VAL A 251 17.83 20.33 -23.07
C VAL A 251 17.65 19.18 -22.07
N THR A 252 16.63 19.29 -21.23
CA THR A 252 16.23 18.24 -20.29
C THR A 252 14.78 17.88 -20.56
N TYR A 253 14.46 16.60 -20.50
CA TYR A 253 13.15 16.08 -20.81
C TYR A 253 12.40 15.77 -19.51
N LEU A 254 11.24 16.41 -19.31
CA LEU A 254 10.44 16.22 -18.10
C LEU A 254 9.24 15.31 -18.37
N ALA A 255 8.97 14.38 -17.47
CA ALA A 255 7.81 13.51 -17.55
C ALA A 255 7.21 13.26 -16.17
N LEU A 256 5.90 13.05 -16.13
CA LEU A 256 5.24 12.47 -14.97
C LEU A 256 5.26 10.96 -15.11
N ARG A 257 5.76 10.25 -14.10
CA ARG A 257 5.71 8.79 -14.07
C ARG A 257 5.32 8.29 -12.68
N ARG A 258 4.87 7.05 -12.61
CA ARG A 258 4.66 6.38 -11.32
C ARG A 258 6.00 6.12 -10.65
N ARG A 259 6.04 6.29 -9.33
CA ARG A 259 7.22 6.00 -8.52
C ARG A 259 7.64 4.54 -8.72
N ARG A 260 8.92 4.34 -8.98
CA ARG A 260 9.51 3.01 -9.18
C ARG A 260 9.98 2.40 -7.87
N ILE A 261 9.69 1.12 -7.69
CA ILE A 261 10.15 0.31 -6.57
C ILE A 261 11.10 -0.75 -7.11
N PRO A 262 12.39 -0.72 -6.77
CA PRO A 262 13.36 -1.66 -7.30
C PRO A 262 13.02 -3.08 -6.86
N LEU A 263 13.07 -4.01 -7.81
CA LEU A 263 12.89 -5.44 -7.58
C LEU A 263 14.23 -6.08 -7.19
N PRO A 264 14.21 -7.20 -6.43
CA PRO A 264 15.43 -7.90 -6.04
C PRO A 264 16.10 -8.65 -7.22
N ALA A 265 15.39 -8.80 -8.34
CA ALA A 265 15.89 -9.45 -9.54
C ALA A 265 15.16 -8.92 -10.78
N ARG A 266 15.75 -9.13 -11.96
CA ARG A 266 15.04 -8.87 -13.22
C ARG A 266 13.95 -9.91 -13.42
N VAL A 267 12.78 -9.45 -13.82
CA VAL A 267 11.60 -10.26 -14.08
C VAL A 267 11.27 -10.16 -15.57
N ARG A 268 11.26 -11.30 -16.26
CA ARG A 268 10.81 -11.42 -17.66
C ARG A 268 9.52 -12.21 -17.72
N LEU A 269 8.52 -11.72 -18.45
CA LEU A 269 7.37 -12.55 -18.82
C LEU A 269 7.79 -13.46 -19.98
N VAL A 270 7.88 -14.76 -19.73
CA VAL A 270 8.22 -15.77 -20.75
C VAL A 270 6.99 -16.09 -21.59
N ASP A 271 5.85 -16.31 -20.92
CA ASP A 271 4.62 -16.79 -21.53
C ASP A 271 3.45 -16.46 -20.61
N PHE A 272 2.31 -16.09 -21.17
CA PHE A 272 1.06 -15.93 -20.45
C PHE A 272 0.04 -16.93 -20.98
N THR A 273 -0.56 -17.71 -20.07
CA THR A 273 -1.56 -18.72 -20.43
C THR A 273 -2.84 -18.50 -19.67
N ARG A 274 -3.96 -18.81 -20.31
CA ARG A 274 -5.27 -18.77 -19.67
C ARG A 274 -6.17 -19.89 -20.17
N THR A 275 -7.05 -20.32 -19.29
CA THR A 275 -8.14 -21.22 -19.62
C THR A 275 -9.46 -20.47 -19.49
N ARG A 276 -10.38 -20.65 -20.44
CA ARG A 276 -11.70 -20.02 -20.43
C ARG A 276 -12.75 -21.00 -19.92
N HIS A 277 -13.87 -20.48 -19.43
CA HIS A 277 -15.05 -21.31 -19.22
C HIS A 277 -15.61 -21.77 -20.59
N PRO A 278 -16.09 -23.01 -20.71
CA PRO A 278 -16.66 -23.50 -21.96
C PRO A 278 -17.79 -22.57 -22.45
N GLY A 279 -17.71 -22.16 -23.72
CA GLY A 279 -18.73 -21.30 -24.34
C GLY A 279 -18.73 -19.84 -23.91
N THR A 280 -17.74 -19.36 -23.15
CA THR A 280 -17.63 -17.94 -22.76
C THR A 280 -16.23 -17.38 -23.01
N SER A 281 -16.12 -16.04 -23.00
CA SER A 281 -14.83 -15.32 -22.99
C SER A 281 -14.25 -15.15 -21.58
N ILE A 282 -14.94 -15.64 -20.54
CA ILE A 282 -14.55 -15.44 -19.14
C ILE A 282 -13.39 -16.39 -18.81
N ALA A 283 -12.27 -15.83 -18.34
CA ALA A 283 -11.15 -16.61 -17.85
C ALA A 283 -11.55 -17.40 -16.59
N LYS A 284 -11.33 -18.72 -16.65
CA LYS A 284 -11.43 -19.65 -15.53
C LYS A 284 -10.15 -19.64 -14.69
N SER A 285 -9.00 -19.58 -15.36
CA SER A 285 -7.69 -19.43 -14.71
C SER A 285 -6.72 -18.74 -15.66
N PHE A 286 -5.73 -18.07 -15.09
CA PHE A 286 -4.63 -17.49 -15.84
C PHE A 286 -3.34 -17.60 -15.04
N GLU A 287 -2.24 -17.73 -15.78
CA GLU A 287 -0.90 -18.02 -15.27
C GLU A 287 0.14 -17.27 -16.08
N SER A 288 1.09 -16.66 -15.38
CA SER A 288 2.29 -16.08 -15.97
C SER A 288 3.49 -16.95 -15.68
N ARG A 289 4.21 -17.35 -16.73
CA ARG A 289 5.54 -17.95 -16.60
C ARG A 289 6.57 -16.83 -16.58
N LEU A 290 7.25 -16.67 -15.45
CA LEU A 290 8.24 -15.63 -15.25
C LEU A 290 9.64 -16.23 -15.21
N ARG A 291 10.60 -15.62 -15.90
CA ARG A 291 12.02 -15.88 -15.68
C ARG A 291 12.59 -14.81 -14.76
N ILE A 292 13.16 -15.26 -13.65
CA ILE A 292 13.73 -14.40 -12.62
C ILE A 292 15.24 -14.52 -12.70
N THR A 293 15.93 -13.42 -12.98
CA THR A 293 17.39 -13.39 -13.16
C THR A 293 18.01 -12.26 -12.33
N GLY A 294 18.81 -12.62 -11.31
CA GLY A 294 19.46 -11.67 -10.39
C GLY A 294 19.74 -12.30 -9.03
N GLU A 295 20.68 -11.72 -8.25
CA GLU A 295 21.03 -12.18 -6.89
C GLU A 295 21.32 -13.69 -6.77
N GLY A 296 22.02 -14.27 -7.76
CA GLY A 296 22.39 -15.70 -7.76
C GLY A 296 21.24 -16.64 -8.16
N ILE A 297 20.12 -16.11 -8.63
CA ILE A 297 18.98 -16.88 -9.12
C ILE A 297 18.83 -16.67 -10.61
N ASP A 298 18.73 -17.77 -11.36
CA ASP A 298 18.20 -17.80 -12.72
C ASP A 298 17.26 -19.01 -12.84
N ARG A 299 15.95 -18.77 -12.80
CA ARG A 299 14.95 -19.83 -12.92
C ARG A 299 13.64 -19.32 -13.49
N GLU A 300 12.89 -20.23 -14.07
CA GLU A 300 11.50 -19.99 -14.45
C GLU A 300 10.56 -20.40 -13.31
N VAL A 301 9.53 -19.59 -13.10
CA VAL A 301 8.50 -19.81 -12.08
C VAL A 301 7.13 -19.52 -12.67
N ALA A 302 6.17 -20.39 -12.38
CA ALA A 302 4.77 -20.17 -12.70
C ALA A 302 4.10 -19.38 -11.57
N VAL A 303 3.44 -18.28 -11.92
CA VAL A 303 2.63 -17.47 -11.02
C VAL A 303 1.19 -17.49 -11.52
N SER A 304 0.32 -18.14 -10.76
CA SER A 304 -1.10 -18.29 -11.10
C SER A 304 -2.00 -17.89 -9.93
N MET A 305 -3.31 -17.86 -10.18
CA MET A 305 -4.30 -17.56 -9.15
C MET A 305 -4.12 -18.48 -7.94
N ASN A 306 -4.03 -17.90 -6.74
CA ASN A 306 -3.75 -18.59 -5.48
C ASN A 306 -2.38 -19.29 -5.37
N ARG A 307 -1.50 -19.15 -6.37
CA ARG A 307 -0.12 -19.66 -6.35
C ARG A 307 0.89 -18.55 -6.60
N PRO A 308 1.13 -17.67 -5.61
CA PRO A 308 2.07 -16.56 -5.74
C PRO A 308 3.53 -17.02 -5.68
N PHE A 309 4.41 -16.30 -6.38
CA PHE A 309 5.85 -16.47 -6.27
C PHE A 309 6.41 -15.59 -5.14
N ARG A 310 7.33 -16.14 -4.35
CA ARG A 310 7.94 -15.44 -3.20
C ARG A 310 9.45 -15.49 -3.30
N HIS A 311 10.09 -14.33 -3.11
CA HIS A 311 11.53 -14.21 -3.05
C HIS A 311 11.94 -13.05 -2.14
N GLY A 312 12.76 -13.33 -1.12
CA GLY A 312 13.09 -12.35 -0.08
C GLY A 312 11.85 -11.77 0.59
N ALA A 313 11.77 -10.45 0.68
CA ALA A 313 10.60 -9.72 1.17
C ALA A 313 9.48 -9.57 0.12
N PHE A 314 9.71 -9.97 -1.14
CA PHE A 314 8.77 -9.73 -2.24
C PHE A 314 7.86 -10.93 -2.49
N THR A 315 6.60 -10.64 -2.76
CA THR A 315 5.59 -11.62 -3.22
C THR A 315 4.91 -11.10 -4.48
N PHE A 316 4.89 -11.93 -5.51
CA PHE A 316 4.27 -11.66 -6.81
C PHE A 316 2.96 -12.44 -6.89
N PHE A 317 1.86 -11.72 -7.08
CA PHE A 317 0.52 -12.28 -7.24
C PHE A 317 0.03 -12.01 -8.65
N GLN A 318 -0.51 -13.05 -9.28
CA GLN A 318 -1.21 -12.89 -10.55
C GLN A 318 -2.55 -12.19 -10.30
N THR A 319 -2.74 -10.98 -10.83
CA THR A 319 -3.93 -10.16 -10.54
C THR A 319 -4.81 -9.91 -11.75
N SER A 320 -4.24 -9.56 -12.90
CA SER A 320 -5.02 -9.31 -14.11
C SER A 320 -4.21 -9.55 -15.38
N TYR A 321 -4.89 -9.42 -16.52
CA TYR A 321 -4.29 -9.48 -17.84
C TYR A 321 -5.04 -8.52 -18.77
N ALA A 322 -4.40 -8.14 -19.87
CA ALA A 322 -5.01 -7.36 -20.93
C ALA A 322 -4.72 -8.02 -22.28
N GLU A 323 -5.69 -8.00 -23.17
CA GLU A 323 -5.49 -8.36 -24.57
C GLU A 323 -5.46 -7.09 -25.38
N THR A 324 -4.35 -6.87 -26.08
CA THR A 324 -4.20 -5.76 -27.01
C THR A 324 -3.94 -6.30 -28.40
N GLU A 325 -4.10 -5.48 -29.43
CA GLU A 325 -3.70 -5.85 -30.80
C GLU A 325 -2.20 -6.22 -30.88
N ALA A 326 -1.39 -5.70 -29.96
CA ALA A 326 0.05 -5.95 -29.86
C ALA A 326 0.41 -7.24 -29.10
N GLY A 327 -0.58 -7.95 -28.53
CA GLY A 327 -0.39 -9.20 -27.80
C GLY A 327 -1.02 -9.22 -26.42
N GLU A 328 -0.83 -10.35 -25.73
CA GLU A 328 -1.29 -10.56 -24.36
C GLU A 328 -0.31 -9.89 -23.36
N MET A 329 -0.88 -9.19 -22.39
CA MET A 329 -0.14 -8.57 -21.29
C MET A 329 -0.61 -9.16 -19.97
N SER A 330 0.33 -9.38 -19.05
CA SER A 330 0.05 -9.82 -17.70
C SER A 330 0.37 -8.73 -16.69
N THR A 331 -0.52 -8.56 -15.71
CA THR A 331 -0.30 -7.69 -14.56
C THR A 331 -0.14 -8.52 -13.31
N LEU A 332 0.95 -8.25 -12.60
CA LEU A 332 1.32 -8.84 -11.33
C LEU A 332 1.23 -7.78 -10.23
N ALA A 333 0.53 -8.05 -9.14
CA ALA A 333 0.73 -7.27 -7.92
C ALA A 333 2.00 -7.74 -7.23
N VAL A 334 2.82 -6.78 -6.80
CA VAL A 334 4.08 -7.01 -6.11
C VAL A 334 4.00 -6.37 -4.72
N VAL A 335 4.10 -7.20 -3.69
CA VAL A 335 4.05 -6.76 -2.29
C VAL A 335 5.41 -6.99 -1.66
N LYS A 336 6.03 -5.92 -1.17
CA LYS A 336 7.25 -5.98 -0.34
C LYS A 336 6.84 -5.97 1.13
N ASN A 337 7.00 -7.09 1.82
CA ASN A 337 6.66 -7.24 3.24
C ASN A 337 7.75 -8.02 3.99
N THR A 338 8.52 -7.30 4.82
CA THR A 338 9.56 -7.87 5.69
C THR A 338 8.98 -8.59 6.91
N GLY A 339 7.79 -8.19 7.36
CA GLY A 339 7.07 -8.75 8.51
C GLY A 339 6.23 -9.98 8.19
N ARG A 340 6.36 -10.57 6.99
CA ARG A 340 5.47 -11.63 6.49
C ARG A 340 5.36 -12.85 7.41
N LEU A 341 6.36 -13.13 8.24
CA LEU A 341 6.40 -14.29 9.14
C LEU A 341 5.64 -14.04 10.46
N LEU A 342 5.47 -12.77 10.84
CA LEU A 342 4.85 -12.40 12.12
C LEU A 342 3.42 -12.96 12.30
N PRO A 343 2.52 -12.96 11.28
CA PRO A 343 1.19 -13.56 11.42
C PRO A 343 1.28 -15.07 11.67
N TYR A 344 2.21 -15.77 11.02
CA TYR A 344 2.41 -17.21 11.19
C TYR A 344 2.90 -17.54 12.60
N ILE A 345 3.85 -16.77 13.13
CA ILE A 345 4.35 -16.92 14.50
C ILE A 345 3.19 -16.70 15.49
N ALA A 346 2.36 -15.68 15.26
CA ALA A 346 1.17 -15.42 16.07
C ALA A 346 0.17 -16.58 16.04
N SER A 347 -0.13 -17.13 14.85
CA SER A 347 -1.02 -18.29 14.70
C SER A 347 -0.49 -19.53 15.41
N ILE A 348 0.82 -19.79 15.33
CA ILE A 348 1.47 -20.90 16.06
C ILE A 348 1.35 -20.69 17.57
N ALA A 349 1.61 -19.47 18.06
CA ALA A 349 1.46 -19.15 19.47
C ALA A 349 0.02 -19.38 19.96
N ILE A 350 -0.99 -18.95 19.19
CA ILE A 350 -2.39 -19.20 19.50
C ILE A 350 -2.67 -20.71 19.55
N ALA A 351 -2.22 -21.47 18.57
CA ALA A 351 -2.41 -22.92 18.53
C ALA A 351 -1.77 -23.63 19.74
N LEU A 352 -0.53 -23.28 20.08
CA LEU A 352 0.17 -23.81 21.26
C LEU A 352 -0.52 -23.41 22.56
N GLY A 353 -0.99 -22.17 22.67
CA GLY A 353 -1.76 -21.70 23.84
C GLY A 353 -3.06 -22.48 24.02
N MET A 354 -3.78 -22.74 22.93
CA MET A 354 -5.00 -23.57 22.95
C MET A 354 -4.68 -25.00 23.36
N LEU A 355 -3.64 -25.62 22.80
CA LEU A 355 -3.20 -26.96 23.17
C LEU A 355 -2.86 -27.03 24.68
N LEU A 356 -2.07 -26.09 25.17
CA LEU A 356 -1.69 -26.01 26.58
C LEU A 356 -2.92 -25.85 27.50
N HIS A 357 -3.88 -25.02 27.10
CA HIS A 357 -5.13 -24.82 27.84
C HIS A 357 -5.92 -26.13 27.98
N TYR A 358 -6.09 -26.88 26.88
CA TYR A 358 -6.81 -28.14 26.91
C TYR A 358 -6.06 -29.24 27.69
N LEU A 359 -4.73 -29.31 27.58
CA LEU A 359 -3.92 -30.26 28.36
C LEU A 359 -4.05 -30.02 29.86
N PHE A 360 -3.95 -28.77 30.33
CA PHE A 360 -4.16 -28.46 31.74
C PHE A 360 -5.58 -28.79 32.21
N ARG A 361 -6.59 -28.52 31.39
CA ARG A 361 -7.98 -28.86 31.70
C ARG A 361 -8.20 -30.37 31.77
N ALA A 362 -7.54 -31.16 30.93
CA ALA A 362 -7.61 -32.62 30.96
C ALA A 362 -6.93 -33.20 32.22
N MET A 363 -5.73 -32.72 32.57
CA MET A 363 -4.99 -33.16 33.75
C MET A 363 -5.73 -32.84 35.07
N THR A 364 -6.28 -31.64 35.18
CA THR A 364 -7.08 -31.23 36.35
C THR A 364 -8.38 -32.00 36.49
N ARG A 365 -8.98 -32.46 35.38
CA ARG A 365 -10.18 -33.31 35.40
C ARG A 365 -9.88 -34.73 35.88
N LYS A 366 -8.74 -35.32 35.51
CA LYS A 366 -8.30 -36.64 36.02
C LYS A 366 -8.10 -36.62 37.53
N ARG A 367 -7.40 -35.59 38.03
CA ARG A 367 -7.08 -35.42 39.46
C ARG A 367 -8.29 -35.19 40.39
N LYS A 368 -9.49 -35.04 39.84
CA LYS A 368 -10.75 -34.85 40.58
C LYS A 368 -11.62 -36.13 40.59
N LYS A 369 -11.18 -37.17 39.87
CA LYS A 369 -11.82 -38.49 39.78
C LYS A 369 -11.11 -39.55 40.63
N ASP A 370 -9.86 -39.28 41.01
CA ASP A 370 -9.12 -39.98 42.07
C ASP A 370 -9.33 -39.23 43.39
#